data_AF-A0A958UVF7-F1
#
_entry.id   AF-A0A958UVF7-F1
#
_cell.length_a   1.000
_cell.length_b   1.000
_cell.length_c   1.000
_cell.angle_alpha   90.00
_cell.angle_beta   90.00
_cell.angle_gamma   90.00
#
_symmetry.space_group_name_H-M   'P 1'
#
loop_
_entity.id
_entity.type
_entity.pdbx_description
1 polymer ?
#
loop_
_entity_poly.entity_id
_entity_poly.type
_entity_poly.pdbx_seq_one_letter_code
_entity_poly.pdbx_strand_id
1 'polypeptide(L)' 'DLFGKDNLFHITREEMYHMNSNIFSIAEDVVISEKNFTRLNTWLRKNGFTVEEVPYAEIAKQEGLLRCSTLPLIRD' A
#
# COMPACT_ATOMS: atom_id res chain seq x y z
N ASP A 1 11.01 -20.64 1.54
CA ASP A 1 10.56 -19.24 1.47
C ASP A 1 9.06 -19.18 1.72
N LEU A 2 8.62 -18.30 2.62
CA LEU A 2 7.22 -18.23 3.08
C LEU A 2 6.26 -17.75 1.96
N PHE A 3 6.75 -16.91 1.05
CA PHE A 3 5.94 -16.33 -0.04
C PHE A 3 6.55 -16.52 -1.44
N GLY A 4 7.85 -16.77 -1.57
CA GLY A 4 8.54 -16.82 -2.87
C GLY A 4 8.83 -15.43 -3.43
N LYS A 5 9.96 -15.27 -4.14
CA LYS A 5 10.44 -13.95 -4.61
C LYS A 5 9.46 -13.23 -5.53
N ASP A 6 8.72 -13.97 -6.35
CA ASP A 6 7.77 -13.39 -7.30
C ASP A 6 6.55 -12.75 -6.62
N ASN A 7 6.25 -13.16 -5.38
CA ASN A 7 5.18 -12.59 -4.56
C ASN A 7 5.67 -11.44 -3.65
N LEU A 8 6.91 -10.98 -3.84
CA LEU A 8 7.49 -9.86 -3.08
C LEU A 8 7.67 -8.63 -3.95
N PHE A 9 7.01 -7.54 -3.58
CA PHE A 9 7.29 -6.23 -4.15
C PHE A 9 8.42 -5.54 -3.39
N HIS A 10 9.61 -5.53 -3.98
CA HIS A 10 10.77 -4.82 -3.42
C HIS A 10 10.66 -3.32 -3.69
N ILE A 11 10.56 -2.52 -2.63
CA ILE A 11 10.59 -1.05 -2.71
C ILE A 11 12.02 -0.51 -2.72
N THR A 12 12.23 0.60 -3.41
CA THR A 12 13.51 1.34 -3.40
C THR A 12 13.65 2.18 -2.12
N ARG A 13 14.84 2.74 -1.88
CA ARG A 13 15.06 3.69 -0.76
C ARG A 13 14.17 4.93 -0.86
N GLU A 14 13.93 5.41 -2.07
CA GLU A 14 13.06 6.56 -2.34
C GLU A 14 11.59 6.22 -2.05
N GLU A 15 11.12 5.07 -2.50
CA GLU A 15 9.76 4.59 -2.20
C GLU A 15 9.56 4.29 -0.71
N MET A 16 10.62 3.86 -0.01
CA MET A 16 10.61 3.74 1.45
C MET A 16 10.47 5.11 2.12
N TYR A 17 11.21 6.12 1.65
CA TYR A 17 11.11 7.50 2.15
C TYR A 17 9.69 8.07 1.95
N HIS A 18 9.03 7.73 0.85
CA HIS A 18 7.64 8.08 0.58
C HIS A 18 6.61 7.13 1.21
N MET A 19 7.04 6.17 2.03
CA MET A 19 6.18 5.23 2.73
C MET A 19 5.28 4.40 1.80
N ASN A 20 5.77 3.98 0.62
CA ASN A 20 5.00 3.14 -0.32
C ASN A 20 4.48 1.85 0.33
N SER A 21 5.14 1.35 1.38
CA SER A 21 4.67 0.18 2.10
C SER A 21 3.43 0.45 2.96
N ASN A 22 3.03 1.70 3.18
CA ASN A 22 1.98 2.13 4.11
C ASN A 22 0.59 2.12 3.45
N ILE A 23 0.18 0.94 3.02
CA ILE A 23 -1.13 0.62 2.42
C ILE A 23 -1.89 -0.36 3.31
N PHE A 24 -3.18 -0.56 3.05
CA PHE A 24 -3.98 -1.56 3.76
C PHE A 24 -5.04 -2.19 2.85
N SER A 25 -5.48 -3.40 3.18
CA SER A 25 -6.58 -4.09 2.50
C SER A 25 -7.91 -3.84 3.23
N ILE A 26 -8.99 -3.81 2.47
CA ILE A 26 -10.38 -3.77 2.98
C ILE A 26 -11.17 -5.02 2.60
N ALA A 27 -10.64 -5.85 1.71
CA ALA A 27 -11.11 -7.17 1.35
C ALA A 27 -9.91 -8.03 0.91
N GLU A 28 -10.15 -9.30 0.59
CA GLU A 28 -9.10 -10.22 0.13
C GLU A 28 -8.39 -9.73 -1.14
N ASP A 29 -9.13 -9.11 -2.06
CA ASP A 29 -8.68 -8.64 -3.36
C ASP A 29 -8.72 -7.10 -3.51
N VAL A 30 -9.08 -6.35 -2.47
CA VAL A 30 -9.20 -4.87 -2.52
C VAL A 30 -8.22 -4.18 -1.58
N VAL A 31 -7.37 -3.33 -2.16
CA VAL A 31 -6.31 -2.59 -1.46
C VAL A 31 -6.52 -1.08 -1.61
N ILE A 32 -6.42 -0.35 -0.50
CA ILE A 32 -6.38 1.11 -0.48
C ILE A 32 -4.92 1.57 -0.56
N SER A 33 -4.61 2.42 -1.53
CA SER A 33 -3.26 2.93 -1.77
C SER A 33 -3.27 4.43 -2.08
N GLU A 34 -2.13 5.09 -1.86
CA GLU A 34 -1.96 6.49 -2.25
C GLU A 34 -1.79 6.59 -3.78
N LYS A 35 -2.43 7.58 -4.42
CA LYS A 35 -2.46 7.70 -5.89
C LYS A 35 -1.08 7.86 -6.56
N ASN A 36 -0.11 8.44 -5.86
CA ASN A 36 1.24 8.68 -6.40
C ASN A 36 2.14 7.44 -6.30
N PHE A 37 1.71 6.35 -5.64
CA PHE A 37 2.43 5.08 -5.56
C PHE A 37 2.34 4.28 -6.86
N THR A 38 2.56 4.93 -8.01
CA THR A 38 2.27 4.43 -9.36
C THR A 38 2.85 3.06 -9.67
N ARG A 39 4.12 2.80 -9.29
CA ARG A 39 4.78 1.49 -9.52
C ARG A 39 4.16 0.38 -8.68
N LEU A 40 3.89 0.66 -7.41
CA LEU A 40 3.22 -0.27 -6.51
C LEU A 40 1.79 -0.56 -6.97
N ASN A 41 1.02 0.48 -7.29
CA ASN A 41 -0.37 0.34 -7.74
C ASN A 41 -0.45 -0.45 -9.04
N THR A 42 0.48 -0.23 -9.98
CA THR A 42 0.59 -1.02 -11.22
C THR A 42 0.92 -2.48 -10.92
N TRP A 43 1.86 -2.74 -10.00
CA TRP A 43 2.23 -4.10 -9.62
C TRP A 43 1.08 -4.84 -8.94
N LEU A 44 0.37 -4.19 -8.01
CA LEU A 44 -0.80 -4.76 -7.34
C LEU A 44 -1.89 -5.14 -8.34
N ARG A 45 -2.24 -4.23 -9.27
CA ARG A 45 -3.20 -4.52 -10.35
C ARG A 45 -2.77 -5.69 -11.22
N LYS A 46 -1.48 -5.78 -11.56
CA LYS A 46 -0.94 -6.90 -12.34
C LYS A 46 -1.07 -8.25 -11.59
N ASN A 47 -1.07 -8.22 -10.26
CA ASN A 47 -1.26 -9.41 -9.41
C ASN A 47 -2.74 -9.67 -9.06
N GLY A 48 -3.68 -9.01 -9.73
CA GLY A 48 -5.11 -9.30 -9.59
C GLY A 48 -5.83 -8.54 -8.48
N PHE A 49 -5.18 -7.59 -7.82
CA PHE A 49 -5.84 -6.75 -6.83
C PHE A 49 -6.59 -5.59 -7.48
N THR A 50 -7.77 -5.28 -6.94
CA THR A 50 -8.43 -3.99 -7.10
C THR A 50 -7.69 -2.96 -6.24
N VAL A 51 -7.21 -1.88 -6.86
CA VAL A 51 -6.50 -0.80 -6.17
C VAL A 51 -7.35 0.46 -6.17
N GLU A 52 -7.88 0.80 -5.01
CA GLU A 52 -8.59 2.04 -4.73
C GLU A 52 -7.57 3.13 -4.36
N GLU A 53 -7.38 4.09 -5.27
CA GLU A 53 -6.40 5.16 -5.09
C GLU A 53 -7.00 6.37 -4.38
N VAL A 54 -6.33 6.82 -3.31
CA VAL A 54 -6.75 7.96 -2.50
C VAL A 54 -5.67 9.05 -2.53
N PRO A 55 -6.01 10.33 -2.77
CA PRO A 55 -5.05 11.43 -2.63
C PRO A 55 -4.76 11.69 -1.14
N TYR A 56 -3.74 11.04 -0.59
CA TYR A 56 -3.43 11.05 0.85
C TYR A 56 -2.07 11.68 1.20
N ALA A 57 -1.38 12.25 0.20
CA ALA A 57 -0.04 12.82 0.33
C ALA A 57 0.10 13.93 1.39
N GLU A 58 -0.98 14.64 1.73
CA GLU A 58 -0.94 15.70 2.74
C GLU A 58 -0.70 15.18 4.16
N ILE A 59 -1.19 13.97 4.46
CA ILE A 59 -1.00 13.34 5.77
C ILE A 59 0.45 12.86 5.95
N ALA A 60 1.13 12.52 4.85
CA ALA A 60 2.56 12.15 4.86
C ALA A 60 3.45 13.25 5.46
N LYS A 61 3.02 14.52 5.37
CA LYS A 61 3.73 15.67 5.96
C LYS A 61 3.71 15.65 7.50
N GLN A 62 2.81 14.88 8.11
CA GLN A 62 2.69 14.67 9.56
C GLN A 62 3.32 13.34 10.00
N GLU A 63 4.25 12.80 9.21
CA GLU A 63 4.95 11.54 9.49
C GLU A 63 4.03 10.30 9.60
N GLY A 64 2.81 10.41 9.07
CA GLY A 64 1.82 9.33 9.03
C GLY A 64 1.26 9.09 7.64
N LEU A 65 0.74 7.89 7.38
CA LEU A 65 -0.04 7.60 6.17
C LEU A 65 -1.22 6.69 6.54
N LEU A 66 -1.72 5.89 5.59
CA LEU A 66 -2.98 5.17 5.70
C LEU A 66 -3.05 4.24 6.93
N ARG A 67 -2.03 3.43 7.21
CA ARG A 67 -2.00 2.56 8.39
C ARG A 67 -1.79 3.30 9.72
N CYS A 68 -1.26 4.51 9.68
CA CYS A 68 -1.09 5.34 10.87
C CYS A 68 -2.39 6.05 11.26
N SER A 69 -3.32 6.21 10.30
CA SER A 69 -4.59 6.92 10.47
C SER A 69 -5.82 5.99 10.43
N THR A 70 -5.63 4.68 10.31
CA THR A 70 -6.70 3.67 10.31
C THR A 70 -6.49 2.64 11.40
N LEU A 71 -7.60 2.09 11.90
CA LEU A 71 -7.58 1.03 12.91
C LEU A 71 -8.64 -0.01 12.54
N PRO A 72 -8.24 -1.23 12.11
CA PRO A 72 -9.20 -2.30 11.89
C PRO A 72 -9.80 -2.70 13.24
N LEU A 73 -11.13 -2.60 13.34
CA LEU A 73 -11.88 -2.96 14.54
C LEU A 73 -12.12 -4.47 14.64
N ILE A 74 -12.11 -5.16 13.50
CA ILE A 74 -12.24 -6.62 13.37
C ILE A 74 -10.96 -7.13 12.72
N ARG A 75 -10.38 -8.22 13.24
CA ARG A 75 -9.06 -8.74 12.83
C ARG A 75 -9.03 -10.26 12.62
N ASP A 76 -10.19 -10.90 12.74
CA ASP A 76 -10.35 -12.35 12.62
C ASP A 76 -10.38 -12.80 11.15
#